data_AF-A0A085LZ94-F1
#
_entry.id   AF-A0A085LZ94-F1
#
_cell.length_a   1.000
_cell.length_b   1.000
_cell.length_c   1.000
_cell.angle_alpha   90.00
_cell.angle_beta   90.00
_cell.angle_gamma   90.00
#
_symmetry.space_group_name_H-M   'P 1'
#
loop_
_entity.id
_entity.type
_entity.pdbx_description
1 polymer ?
#
loop_
_entity_poly.entity_id
_entity_poly.type
_entity_poly.pdbx_seq_one_letter_code
_entity_poly.pdbx_strand_id
1 'polypeptide(L)'
;MTPLNYFLSTVHSKPSESGKLRYKAAANGNPYRSSPQLDSHDRPGVFYEIKCGCNASYIGETGNTLFRRFDQHMKNVSTYKNAERRLNGEPMIGPGRPPKIEPRKVMANAIKASLVVEHASPCSLDPRPKIICRESLFHLRRIKEALYIKSNSTINRDNGVAVSEVWSALINKFQCCALPS
;
A
#
# COMPACT_ATOMS: atom_id res chain seq x y z
N MET A 1 58.95 12.05 17.43
CA MET A 1 58.50 13.46 17.37
C MET A 1 57.88 13.68 15.99
N THR A 2 56.62 14.09 15.96
CA THR A 2 55.75 14.42 14.80
C THR A 2 56.30 15.63 13.99
N PRO A 3 55.90 15.89 12.71
CA PRO A 3 54.49 16.03 12.31
C PRO A 3 54.02 15.54 10.91
N LEU A 4 52.71 15.28 10.88
CA LEU A 4 51.69 15.45 9.82
C LEU A 4 52.13 15.51 8.34
N ASN A 5 51.54 14.62 7.52
CA ASN A 5 50.86 15.06 6.31
C ASN A 5 49.73 14.11 5.87
N TYR A 6 48.62 14.76 5.52
CA TYR A 6 47.32 14.27 5.06
C TYR A 6 47.40 13.51 3.72
N PHE A 7 46.74 12.35 3.60
CA PHE A 7 45.88 12.04 2.45
C PHE A 7 44.98 10.82 2.74
N LEU A 8 43.71 11.06 3.03
CA LEU A 8 42.66 10.03 3.02
C LEU A 8 42.04 10.03 1.62
N SER A 9 42.25 8.96 0.85
CA SER A 9 41.53 8.69 -0.39
C SER A 9 40.35 7.77 -0.09
N THR A 10 39.15 8.35 0.04
CA THR A 10 37.88 7.62 0.10
C THR A 10 37.48 7.19 -1.32
N VAL A 11 37.41 5.88 -1.56
CA VAL A 11 36.86 5.34 -2.81
C VAL A 11 35.33 5.34 -2.70
N HIS A 12 34.69 6.27 -3.41
CA HIS A 12 33.24 6.30 -3.60
C HIS A 12 32.83 5.34 -4.71
N SER A 13 32.15 4.24 -4.37
CA SER A 13 31.39 3.45 -5.35
C SER A 13 29.99 4.05 -5.54
N LYS A 14 29.69 4.51 -6.75
CA LYS A 14 28.42 5.11 -7.18
C LYS A 14 27.30 4.05 -7.34
N PRO A 15 26.05 4.31 -6.94
CA PRO A 15 24.89 3.54 -7.38
C PRO A 15 24.39 3.96 -8.78
N SER A 16 23.79 2.99 -9.48
CA SER A 16 23.38 2.98 -10.90
C SER A 16 22.27 3.96 -11.30
N GLU A 17 22.33 4.39 -12.57
CA GLU A 17 21.51 5.42 -13.24
C GLU A 17 20.08 4.99 -13.66
N SER A 18 19.13 4.85 -12.74
CA SER A 18 17.71 4.68 -13.15
C SER A 18 16.69 5.57 -12.43
N GLY A 19 17.13 6.65 -11.77
CA GLY A 19 16.23 7.47 -10.92
C GLY A 19 16.36 8.98 -11.05
N LYS A 20 16.79 9.54 -12.18
CA LYS A 20 16.94 11.00 -12.34
C LYS A 20 15.97 11.58 -13.38
N LEU A 21 14.67 11.56 -13.07
CA LEU A 21 13.81 12.64 -13.54
C LEU A 21 13.99 13.84 -12.60
N ARG A 22 14.40 14.94 -13.22
CA ARG A 22 15.03 16.11 -12.63
C ARG A 22 13.94 17.04 -12.07
N TYR A 23 14.00 17.35 -10.78
CA TYR A 23 13.47 18.62 -10.27
C TYR A 23 14.65 19.48 -9.88
N LYS A 24 14.94 20.51 -10.69
CA LYS A 24 15.88 21.57 -10.34
C LYS A 24 15.18 22.49 -9.34
N ALA A 25 15.68 22.59 -8.12
CA ALA A 25 15.34 23.68 -7.22
C ALA A 25 16.17 24.90 -7.61
N ALA A 26 15.52 25.96 -8.10
CA ALA A 26 16.12 27.29 -8.12
C ALA A 26 15.95 27.91 -6.73
N ALA A 27 17.07 28.29 -6.13
CA ALA A 27 17.09 29.18 -4.99
C ALA A 27 16.56 30.57 -5.42
N ASN A 28 15.91 31.25 -4.48
CA ASN A 28 15.45 32.66 -4.45
C ASN A 28 13.93 32.87 -4.65
N GLY A 29 13.19 33.16 -3.57
CA GLY A 29 11.86 33.78 -3.65
C GLY A 29 10.94 33.70 -2.41
N ASN A 30 10.83 34.83 -1.70
CA ASN A 30 9.73 35.34 -0.84
C ASN A 30 9.26 34.55 0.43
N PRO A 31 9.42 35.12 1.66
CA PRO A 31 8.95 34.50 2.92
C PRO A 31 7.42 34.52 3.15
N TYR A 32 6.62 35.12 2.27
CA TYR A 32 5.15 35.11 2.34
C TYR A 32 4.52 34.40 1.13
N ARG A 33 4.81 33.11 0.96
CA ARG A 33 4.00 32.24 0.10
C ARG A 33 3.63 31.01 0.91
N SER A 34 2.38 30.93 1.34
CA SER A 34 1.80 29.73 1.92
C SER A 34 2.09 28.54 0.99
N SER A 35 2.96 27.65 1.43
CA SER A 35 3.22 26.38 0.75
C SER A 35 1.87 25.68 0.54
N PRO A 36 1.50 25.32 -0.70
CA PRO A 36 0.42 24.37 -0.91
C PRO A 36 0.78 23.12 -0.10
N GLN A 37 -0.09 22.71 0.82
CA GLN A 37 0.09 21.47 1.56
C GLN A 37 -0.01 20.32 0.55
N LEU A 38 1.11 19.96 -0.08
CA LEU A 38 1.26 18.76 -0.89
C LEU A 38 1.01 17.57 0.04
N ASP A 39 -0.10 16.88 -0.23
CA ASP A 39 -0.59 15.71 0.48
C ASP A 39 0.27 14.47 0.16
N SER A 40 1.59 14.59 0.25
CA SER A 40 2.52 13.60 -0.30
C SER A 40 2.15 12.18 0.11
N HIS A 41 1.83 11.35 -0.88
CA HIS A 41 1.60 9.91 -0.74
C HIS A 41 2.76 9.17 -0.05
N ASP A 42 3.87 9.87 0.18
CA ASP A 42 5.09 9.45 0.86
C ASP A 42 5.03 9.50 2.39
N ARG A 43 3.93 9.97 2.99
CA ARG A 43 3.81 10.00 4.46
C ARG A 43 3.30 8.67 5.04
N PRO A 44 3.96 8.12 6.07
CA PRO A 44 3.52 6.90 6.74
C PRO A 44 2.30 7.12 7.66
N GLY A 45 1.75 6.04 8.20
CA GLY A 45 0.62 6.10 9.15
C GLY A 45 -0.68 6.41 8.44
N VAL A 46 -1.10 5.49 7.56
CA VAL A 46 -2.22 5.70 6.65
C VAL A 46 -3.36 4.74 6.99
N PHE A 47 -4.56 5.28 7.05
CA PHE A 47 -5.81 4.54 6.95
C PHE A 47 -6.38 4.73 5.54
N TYR A 48 -6.61 3.64 4.82
CA TYR A 48 -6.86 3.66 3.38
C TYR A 48 -7.97 2.71 2.93
N GLU A 49 -8.46 2.98 1.73
CA GLU A 49 -9.34 2.14 0.95
C GLU A 49 -8.59 1.65 -0.29
N ILE A 50 -8.85 0.40 -0.71
CA ILE A 50 -8.58 -0.06 -2.08
C ILE A 50 -9.94 -0.37 -2.71
N LYS A 51 -10.37 0.48 -3.64
CA LYS A 51 -11.64 0.37 -4.34
C LYS A 51 -11.43 -0.30 -5.69
N CYS A 52 -12.11 -1.42 -5.91
CA CYS A 52 -12.13 -2.09 -7.20
C CYS A 52 -13.13 -1.41 -8.14
N GLY A 53 -12.92 -1.50 -9.45
CA GLY A 53 -13.89 -0.98 -10.43
C GLY A 53 -15.28 -1.65 -10.35
N CYS A 54 -15.41 -2.81 -9.70
CA CYS A 54 -16.70 -3.46 -9.43
C CYS A 54 -17.41 -2.92 -8.18
N ASN A 55 -16.92 -1.83 -7.59
CA ASN A 55 -17.38 -1.20 -6.35
C ASN A 55 -17.11 -1.99 -5.06
N ALA A 56 -16.40 -3.11 -5.13
CA ALA A 56 -15.88 -3.76 -3.94
C ALA A 56 -14.78 -2.91 -3.28
N SER A 57 -14.88 -2.70 -1.97
CA SER A 57 -13.91 -1.92 -1.21
C SER A 57 -13.22 -2.76 -0.15
N TYR A 58 -11.89 -2.69 -0.09
CA TYR A 58 -11.08 -3.20 1.01
C TYR A 58 -10.61 -2.04 1.87
N ILE A 59 -10.75 -2.19 3.19
CA ILE A 59 -10.34 -1.21 4.18
C ILE A 59 -9.12 -1.73 4.93
N GLY A 60 -8.13 -0.88 5.12
CA GLY A 60 -6.94 -1.28 5.84
C GLY A 60 -6.17 -0.12 6.45
N GLU A 61 -5.25 -0.47 7.35
CA GLU A 61 -4.25 0.45 7.86
C GLU A 61 -2.83 0.04 7.51
N THR A 62 -1.92 1.00 7.50
CA THR A 62 -0.50 0.72 7.45
C THR A 62 0.32 1.76 8.20
N GLY A 63 1.34 1.31 8.93
CA GLY A 63 2.40 2.17 9.45
C GLY A 63 3.38 2.66 8.38
N ASN A 64 3.28 2.17 7.14
CA ASN A 64 4.09 2.62 5.99
C ASN A 64 3.30 3.61 5.12
N THR A 65 3.88 3.98 3.97
CA THR A 65 3.17 4.75 2.93
C THR A 65 2.11 3.90 2.24
N LEU A 66 1.07 4.55 1.70
CA LEU A 66 0.03 3.87 0.91
C LEU A 66 0.65 3.16 -0.30
N PHE A 67 1.57 3.83 -0.99
CA PHE A 67 2.26 3.26 -2.15
C PHE A 67 2.96 1.94 -1.82
N ARG A 68 3.74 1.90 -0.74
CA ARG A 68 4.46 0.68 -0.32
C ARG A 68 3.48 -0.45 0.00
N ARG A 69 2.35 -0.14 0.64
CA ARG A 69 1.33 -1.15 0.96
C ARG A 69 0.62 -1.65 -0.28
N PHE A 70 0.26 -0.76 -1.20
CA PHE A 70 -0.40 -1.11 -2.45
C PHE A 70 0.50 -1.97 -3.36
N ASP A 71 1.77 -1.61 -3.50
CA ASP A 71 2.77 -2.40 -4.24
C ASP A 71 2.90 -3.83 -3.66
N GLN A 72 2.87 -3.98 -2.33
CA GLN A 72 2.87 -5.30 -1.70
C GLN A 72 1.64 -6.15 -2.08
N HIS A 73 0.45 -5.54 -2.17
CA HIS A 73 -0.75 -6.22 -2.67
C HIS A 73 -0.58 -6.62 -4.14
N MET A 74 -0.10 -5.71 -5.00
CA MET A 74 0.07 -5.96 -6.44
C MET A 74 1.15 -7.00 -6.76
N LYS A 75 2.19 -7.11 -5.94
CA LYS A 75 3.16 -8.21 -6.00
C LYS A 75 2.52 -9.56 -5.73
N ASN A 76 1.62 -9.65 -4.75
CA ASN A 76 0.89 -10.89 -4.48
C ASN A 76 -0.10 -11.21 -5.62
N VAL A 77 -0.76 -10.21 -6.21
CA VAL A 77 -1.63 -10.38 -7.40
C VAL A 77 -0.82 -10.91 -8.58
N SER A 78 0.35 -10.32 -8.84
CA SER A 78 1.25 -10.75 -9.92
C SER A 78 1.75 -12.19 -9.67
N THR A 79 2.08 -12.51 -8.42
CA THR A 79 2.49 -13.87 -8.01
C THR A 79 1.37 -14.89 -8.27
N TYR A 80 0.13 -14.54 -7.93
CA TYR A 80 -1.04 -15.37 -8.22
C TYR A 80 -1.20 -15.60 -9.73
N LYS A 81 -1.27 -14.52 -10.53
CA LYS A 81 -1.46 -14.60 -11.98
C LYS A 81 -0.35 -15.39 -12.68
N ASN A 82 0.90 -15.24 -12.23
CA ASN A 82 2.03 -16.00 -12.76
C ASN A 82 1.92 -17.50 -12.43
N ALA A 83 1.43 -17.86 -11.24
CA ALA A 83 1.20 -19.25 -10.87
C ALA A 83 0.00 -19.85 -11.63
N GLU A 84 -1.06 -19.08 -11.83
CA GLU A 84 -2.22 -19.47 -12.64
C GLU A 84 -1.82 -19.78 -14.09
N ARG A 85 -1.07 -18.89 -14.75
CA ARG A 85 -0.53 -19.15 -16.10
C ARG A 85 0.28 -20.44 -16.18
N ARG A 86 1.14 -20.71 -15.18
CA ARG A 86 1.90 -21.97 -15.10
C ARG A 86 0.99 -23.19 -14.95
N LEU A 87 -0.07 -23.08 -14.15
CA LEU A 87 -1.05 -24.15 -13.97
C LEU A 87 -1.78 -24.46 -15.29
N ASN A 88 -2.03 -23.42 -16.09
CA ASN A 88 -2.66 -23.52 -17.41
C ASN A 88 -1.70 -23.95 -18.54
N GLY A 89 -0.41 -24.17 -18.23
CA GLY A 89 0.60 -24.56 -19.22
C GLY A 89 1.05 -23.43 -20.15
N GLU A 90 0.78 -22.17 -19.80
CA GLU A 90 1.18 -21.02 -20.61
C GLU A 90 2.70 -20.78 -20.58
N PRO A 91 3.29 -20.28 -21.67
CA PRO A 91 4.72 -19.95 -21.71
C PRO A 91 5.09 -18.92 -20.65
N MET A 92 6.23 -19.14 -19.97
CA MET A 92 6.74 -18.17 -19.01
C MET A 92 7.34 -16.96 -19.74
N ILE A 93 6.72 -15.80 -19.56
CA ILE A 93 7.22 -14.52 -20.09
C ILE A 93 8.24 -13.97 -19.09
N GLY A 94 9.52 -14.30 -19.28
CA GLY A 94 10.61 -13.68 -18.51
C GLY A 94 11.85 -14.56 -18.34
N PRO A 95 13.00 -13.95 -17.99
CA PRO A 95 14.23 -14.68 -17.74
C PRO A 95 14.17 -15.43 -16.40
N GLY A 96 14.67 -16.66 -16.38
CA GLY A 96 14.95 -17.39 -15.14
C GLY A 96 14.28 -18.76 -15.02
N ARG A 97 14.62 -19.45 -13.93
CA ARG A 97 14.12 -20.79 -13.63
C ARG A 97 12.72 -20.71 -12.99
N PRO A 98 11.76 -21.55 -13.42
CA PRO A 98 10.47 -21.64 -12.75
C PRO A 98 10.63 -21.97 -11.24
N PRO A 99 9.83 -21.35 -10.36
CA PRO A 99 9.82 -21.71 -8.94
C PRO A 99 9.52 -23.20 -8.76
N LYS A 100 10.29 -23.89 -7.89
CA LYS A 100 10.05 -25.31 -7.54
C LYS A 100 8.74 -25.56 -6.82
N ILE A 101 8.09 -24.51 -6.30
CA ILE A 101 6.83 -24.62 -5.58
C ILE A 101 5.70 -24.85 -6.58
N GLU A 102 4.87 -25.84 -6.28
CA GLU A 102 3.65 -26.17 -7.02
C GLU A 102 2.76 -24.95 -7.22
N PRO A 103 2.28 -24.67 -8.46
CA PRO A 103 1.50 -23.48 -8.77
C PRO A 103 0.29 -23.27 -7.86
N ARG A 104 -0.47 -24.34 -7.58
CA ARG A 104 -1.65 -24.28 -6.68
C ARG A 104 -1.29 -23.81 -5.27
N LYS A 105 -0.13 -24.23 -4.75
CA LYS A 105 0.37 -23.81 -3.43
C LYS A 105 0.78 -22.34 -3.44
N VAL A 106 1.37 -21.86 -4.53
CA VAL A 106 1.69 -20.43 -4.71
C VAL A 106 0.42 -19.58 -4.73
N MET A 107 -0.60 -19.99 -5.48
CA MET A 107 -1.89 -19.29 -5.55
C MET A 107 -2.56 -19.23 -4.17
N ALA A 108 -2.64 -20.36 -3.46
CA ALA A 108 -3.21 -20.40 -2.11
C ALA A 108 -2.46 -19.50 -1.12
N ASN A 109 -1.13 -19.47 -1.17
CA ASN A 109 -0.32 -18.57 -0.35
C ASN A 109 -0.58 -17.09 -0.67
N ALA A 110 -0.74 -16.74 -1.95
CA ALA A 110 -1.03 -15.37 -2.38
C ALA A 110 -2.42 -14.91 -1.90
N ILE A 111 -3.45 -15.76 -2.02
CA ILE A 111 -4.80 -15.51 -1.48
C ILE A 111 -4.73 -15.32 0.04
N LYS A 112 -4.02 -16.19 0.76
CA LYS A 112 -3.89 -16.11 2.23
C LYS A 112 -3.24 -14.79 2.65
N ALA A 113 -2.22 -14.34 1.92
CA ALA A 113 -1.46 -13.14 2.24
C ALA A 113 -2.19 -11.81 1.96
N SER A 114 -3.24 -11.82 1.14
CA SER A 114 -3.87 -10.56 0.68
C SER A 114 -5.31 -10.76 0.21
N LEU A 115 -6.27 -10.11 0.88
CA LEU A 115 -7.68 -10.06 0.46
C LEU A 115 -7.86 -9.44 -0.91
N VAL A 116 -7.02 -8.44 -1.23
CA VAL A 116 -7.00 -7.84 -2.56
C VAL A 116 -6.69 -8.90 -3.63
N VAL A 117 -5.92 -9.95 -3.32
CA VAL A 117 -5.67 -11.04 -4.28
C VAL A 117 -6.89 -11.92 -4.44
N GLU A 118 -7.49 -12.34 -3.32
CA GLU A 118 -8.71 -13.16 -3.32
C GLU A 118 -9.82 -12.54 -4.18
N HIS A 119 -9.97 -11.22 -4.12
CA HIS A 119 -10.94 -10.49 -4.93
C HIS A 119 -10.45 -10.16 -6.35
N ALA A 120 -9.23 -9.64 -6.50
CA ALA A 120 -8.73 -9.17 -7.80
C ALA A 120 -8.28 -10.30 -8.74
N SER A 121 -8.19 -11.55 -8.28
CA SER A 121 -7.94 -12.69 -9.18
C SER A 121 -9.12 -13.00 -10.10
N PRO A 122 -10.37 -13.17 -9.62
CA PRO A 122 -11.53 -13.33 -10.50
C PRO A 122 -12.02 -12.01 -11.10
N CYS A 123 -11.69 -10.86 -10.52
CA CYS A 123 -12.16 -9.56 -11.01
C CYS A 123 -11.21 -8.99 -12.08
N SER A 124 -11.73 -8.70 -13.27
CA SER A 124 -10.96 -8.10 -14.36
C SER A 124 -10.74 -6.58 -14.22
N LEU A 125 -11.31 -5.94 -13.20
CA LEU A 125 -11.26 -4.49 -13.01
C LEU A 125 -10.13 -4.10 -12.06
N ASP A 126 -9.47 -2.98 -12.36
CA ASP A 126 -8.29 -2.56 -11.63
C ASP A 126 -8.63 -2.01 -10.24
N PRO A 127 -7.89 -2.42 -9.19
CA PRO A 127 -8.00 -1.84 -7.86
C PRO A 127 -7.29 -0.48 -7.80
N ARG A 128 -7.94 0.51 -7.16
CA ARG A 128 -7.43 1.87 -6.98
C ARG A 128 -7.24 2.19 -5.49
N PRO A 129 -6.02 2.54 -5.03
CA PRO A 129 -5.79 2.91 -3.64
C PRO A 129 -6.18 4.36 -3.37
N LYS A 130 -6.82 4.62 -2.22
CA LYS A 130 -7.26 5.96 -1.78
C LYS A 130 -6.93 6.14 -0.29
N ILE A 131 -6.31 7.27 0.06
CA ILE A 131 -6.13 7.64 1.47
C ILE A 131 -7.47 8.12 2.01
N ILE A 132 -7.97 7.52 3.09
CA ILE A 132 -9.13 8.04 3.83
C ILE A 132 -8.65 9.12 4.81
N CYS A 133 -7.67 8.78 5.65
CA CYS A 133 -7.03 9.76 6.52
C CYS A 133 -5.62 9.32 6.93
N ARG A 134 -4.82 10.28 7.42
CA ARG A 134 -3.54 10.01 8.08
C ARG A 134 -3.75 9.97 9.60
N GLU A 135 -3.09 9.03 10.24
CA GLU A 135 -3.18 8.79 11.67
C GLU A 135 -1.89 8.11 12.12
N SER A 136 -1.09 8.81 12.93
CA SER A 136 0.20 8.31 13.39
C SER A 136 0.05 7.21 14.44
N LEU A 137 -1.01 7.26 15.26
CA LEU A 137 -1.23 6.32 16.35
C LEU A 137 -1.82 5.01 15.82
N PHE A 138 -1.05 3.93 15.97
CA PHE A 138 -1.44 2.59 15.50
C PHE A 138 -2.80 2.14 16.05
N HIS A 139 -3.03 2.30 17.36
CA HIS A 139 -4.30 1.91 17.96
C HIS A 139 -5.50 2.70 17.42
N LEU A 140 -5.32 3.99 17.11
CA LEU A 140 -6.38 4.78 16.48
C LEU A 140 -6.66 4.35 15.04
N ARG A 141 -5.63 3.97 14.28
CA ARG A 141 -5.83 3.36 12.95
C ARG A 141 -6.63 2.07 13.02
N ARG A 142 -6.33 1.21 13.99
CA ARG A 142 -7.07 -0.05 14.21
C ARG A 142 -8.54 0.20 14.57
N ILE A 143 -8.81 1.19 15.43
CA ILE A 143 -10.19 1.58 15.76
C ILE A 143 -10.91 2.11 14.52
N LYS A 144 -10.28 3.03 13.76
CA LYS A 144 -10.85 3.57 12.51
C LYS A 144 -11.15 2.45 11.50
N GLU A 145 -10.23 1.50 11.32
CA GLU A 145 -10.41 0.33 10.48
C GLU A 145 -11.65 -0.48 10.89
N ALA A 146 -11.77 -0.85 12.16
CA ALA A 146 -12.92 -1.60 12.66
C ALA A 146 -14.25 -0.87 12.43
N LEU A 147 -14.30 0.44 12.71
CA LEU A 147 -15.50 1.25 12.52
C LEU A 147 -15.93 1.30 11.05
N TYR A 148 -14.99 1.47 10.11
CA TYR A 148 -15.31 1.50 8.69
C TYR A 148 -15.68 0.12 8.13
N ILE A 149 -15.04 -0.95 8.58
CA ILE A 149 -15.43 -2.31 8.19
C ILE A 149 -16.86 -2.60 8.65
N LYS A 150 -17.21 -2.26 9.90
CA LYS A 150 -18.54 -2.50 10.46
C LYS A 150 -19.64 -1.66 9.78
N SER A 151 -19.30 -0.46 9.30
CA SER A 151 -20.28 0.50 8.77
C SER A 151 -20.48 0.43 7.26
N ASN A 152 -19.65 -0.33 6.54
CA ASN A 152 -19.69 -0.38 5.07
C ASN A 152 -19.67 -1.83 4.57
N SER A 153 -20.23 -2.06 3.38
CA SER A 153 -20.02 -3.33 2.68
C SER A 153 -18.59 -3.38 2.17
N THR A 154 -17.77 -4.26 2.76
CA THR A 154 -16.35 -4.39 2.44
C THR A 154 -15.98 -5.84 2.19
N ILE A 155 -14.89 -6.08 1.46
CA ILE A 155 -14.34 -7.43 1.21
C ILE A 155 -13.42 -7.94 2.32
N ASN A 156 -13.38 -7.24 3.47
CA ASN A 156 -12.58 -7.62 4.62
C ASN A 156 -13.06 -8.98 5.18
N ARG A 157 -12.12 -9.88 5.52
CA ARG A 157 -12.41 -11.19 6.13
C ARG A 157 -12.74 -11.07 7.63
N ASP A 158 -12.19 -10.06 8.28
CA ASP A 158 -12.37 -9.81 9.71
C ASP A 158 -13.07 -8.47 9.94
N ASN A 159 -13.59 -8.28 11.15
CA ASN A 159 -14.29 -7.06 11.58
C ASN A 159 -13.35 -6.03 12.24
N GLY A 160 -12.03 -6.17 12.09
CA GLY A 160 -11.05 -5.36 12.81
C GLY A 160 -11.00 -5.64 14.32
N VAL A 161 -10.59 -4.64 15.10
CA VAL A 161 -10.58 -4.71 16.58
C VAL A 161 -11.98 -4.58 17.16
N ALA A 162 -12.23 -5.20 18.30
CA ALA A 162 -13.51 -5.07 19.01
C ALA A 162 -13.75 -3.60 19.42
N VAL A 163 -14.93 -3.08 19.09
CA VAL A 163 -15.40 -1.73 19.44
C VAL A 163 -16.77 -1.83 20.10
N SER A 164 -17.02 -1.00 21.12
CA SER A 164 -18.30 -0.97 21.84
C SER A 164 -19.48 -0.61 20.91
N GLU A 165 -20.66 -1.18 21.16
CA GLU A 165 -21.87 -0.87 20.41
C GLU A 165 -22.33 0.59 20.51
N VAL A 166 -21.84 1.32 21.51
CA VAL A 166 -22.04 2.77 21.62
C VAL A 166 -21.58 3.51 20.35
N TRP A 167 -20.53 3.00 19.69
CA TRP A 167 -20.03 3.57 18.44
C TRP A 167 -21.04 3.46 17.30
N SER A 168 -21.83 2.38 17.24
CA SER A 168 -22.87 2.19 16.21
C SER A 168 -23.91 3.31 16.29
N ALA A 169 -24.34 3.69 17.50
CA ALA A 169 -25.29 4.78 17.70
C ALA A 169 -24.71 6.15 17.28
N LEU A 170 -23.43 6.40 17.59
CA LEU A 170 -22.74 7.63 17.21
C LEU A 170 -22.57 7.73 15.69
N ILE A 171 -22.15 6.65 15.03
CA ILE A 171 -22.01 6.60 13.57
C ILE A 171 -23.34 6.93 12.89
N ASN A 172 -24.43 6.29 13.32
CA ASN A 172 -25.76 6.54 12.76
C ASN A 172 -26.23 7.98 13.01
N LYS A 173 -25.96 8.54 14.20
CA LYS A 173 -26.36 9.91 14.53
C LYS A 173 -25.59 10.97 13.73
N PHE A 174 -24.29 10.78 13.58
CA PHE A 174 -23.40 11.77 12.96
C PHE A 174 -23.09 11.50 11.48
N GLN A 175 -23.59 10.38 10.94
CA GLN A 175 -23.34 9.95 9.55
C GLN A 175 -21.84 9.95 9.22
N CYS A 176 -21.01 9.54 10.18
CA CYS A 176 -19.58 9.41 9.98
C CYS A 176 -19.22 8.00 9.47
N CYS A 177 -17.95 7.76 9.13
CA CYS A 177 -17.50 6.47 8.59
C CYS A 177 -18.09 6.05 7.23
N ALA A 178 -18.62 7.00 6.45
CA ALA A 178 -18.99 6.77 5.05
C ALA A 178 -17.75 6.73 4.15
N LEU A 179 -17.68 5.77 3.23
CA LEU A 179 -16.61 5.75 2.25
C LEU A 179 -16.76 6.92 1.26
N PRO A 180 -15.66 7.65 0.99
CA PRO A 180 -15.70 8.78 0.08
C PRO A 180 -15.97 8.27 -1.35
N SER A 181 -16.95 8.89 -2.03
CA SER A 181 -17.39 8.55 -3.40
C SER A 181 -16.22 8.41 -4.38
#